data_AF-A0A2P1DWN1-F1
#
_entry.id   AF-A0A2P1DWN1-F1
#
_cell.length_a   1.000
_cell.length_b   1.000
_cell.length_c   1.000
_cell.angle_alpha   90.00
_cell.angle_beta   90.00
_cell.angle_gamma   90.00
#
_symmetry.space_group_name_H-M   'P 1'
#
loop_
_entity.id
_entity.type
_entity.pdbx_description
1 polymer ?
#
loop_
_entity_poly.entity_id
_entity_poly.type
_entity_poly.pdbx_seq_one_letter_code
_entity_poly.pdbx_strand_id
1 'polypeptide(L)' 'PLGSARLPFSIRFFLVAILFLLFDLEIALLLPLPWATQLQTPITTLTWASTLILLLTLGLIYEWLQGGL' A
#
# COMPACT_ATOMS: atom_id res chain seq x y z
N PRO A 1 21.90 -23.06 25.44
CA PRO A 1 22.25 -21.73 24.91
C PRO A 1 21.65 -20.62 25.79
N LEU A 2 22.39 -20.18 26.81
CA LEU A 2 22.06 -19.02 27.63
C LEU A 2 22.74 -17.80 27.02
N GLY A 3 22.09 -17.19 26.04
CA GLY A 3 22.48 -15.96 25.38
C GLY A 3 21.22 -15.35 24.80
N SER A 4 21.00 -14.05 25.06
CA SER A 4 19.74 -13.38 24.69
C SER A 4 19.39 -13.61 23.22
N ALA A 5 18.20 -14.14 22.95
CA ALA A 5 17.68 -14.45 21.62
C ALA A 5 17.33 -13.21 20.77
N ARG A 6 17.99 -12.07 20.98
CA ARG A 6 17.83 -10.88 20.15
C ARG A 6 18.84 -10.94 19.01
N LEU A 7 18.41 -11.53 17.90
CA LEU A 7 19.08 -11.36 16.62
C LEU A 7 18.89 -9.92 16.14
N PRO A 8 19.91 -9.30 15.53
CA PRO A 8 19.80 -7.94 15.01
C PRO A 8 18.68 -7.88 13.96
N PHE A 9 17.82 -6.88 14.12
CA PHE A 9 16.65 -6.68 13.26
C PHE A 9 17.03 -5.90 12.01
N SER A 10 16.65 -6.40 10.84
CA SER A 10 16.94 -5.77 9.56
C SER A 10 15.83 -4.78 9.17
N ILE A 11 16.15 -3.49 9.24
CA ILE A 11 15.19 -2.38 8.96
C ILE A 11 14.56 -2.50 7.56
N ARG A 12 15.30 -2.99 6.57
CA ARG A 12 14.79 -3.19 5.20
C ARG A 12 13.58 -4.13 5.15
N PHE A 13 13.64 -5.25 5.86
CA PHE A 13 12.54 -6.22 5.88
C PHE A 13 11.29 -5.67 6.60
N PHE A 14 11.49 -4.79 7.57
CA PHE A 14 10.39 -4.11 8.25
C PHE A 14 9.68 -3.10 7.36
N LEU A 15 10.43 -2.32 6.59
CA LEU A 15 9.87 -1.36 5.63
C LEU A 15 9.04 -2.07 4.57
N VAL A 16 9.55 -3.17 4.01
CA VAL A 16 8.80 -4.01 3.05
C VAL A 16 7.50 -4.55 3.68
N ALA A 17 7.53 -4.96 4.96
CA ALA A 17 6.32 -5.46 5.63
C ALA A 17 5.25 -4.36 5.84
N ILE A 18 5.68 -3.14 6.18
CA ILE A 18 4.77 -1.99 6.28
C ILE A 18 4.20 -1.64 4.90
N LEU A 19 5.06 -1.61 3.87
CA LEU A 19 4.64 -1.34 2.51
C LEU A 19 3.58 -2.38 2.07
N PHE A 20 3.86 -3.67 2.26
CA PHE A 20 2.92 -4.74 1.96
C PHE A 20 1.57 -4.56 2.67
N LEU A 21 1.58 -4.22 3.97
CA LEU A 21 0.36 -3.98 4.73
C LEU A 21 -0.44 -2.79 4.16
N LEU A 22 0.25 -1.72 3.74
CA LEU A 22 -0.38 -0.53 3.17
C LEU A 22 -1.01 -0.85 1.81
N PHE A 23 -0.30 -1.59 0.95
CA PHE A 23 -0.83 -2.08 -0.33
C PHE A 23 -2.04 -3.01 -0.15
N ASP A 24 -2.02 -3.91 0.83
CA ASP A 24 -3.14 -4.82 1.11
C ASP A 24 -4.40 -4.05 1.55
N LEU A 25 -4.23 -3.05 2.42
CA LEU A 25 -5.32 -2.15 2.83
C LEU A 25 -5.90 -1.37 1.64
N GLU A 26 -5.06 -0.86 0.75
CA GLU A 26 -5.51 -0.09 -0.41
C GLU A 26 -6.22 -0.96 -1.45
N ILE A 27 -5.77 -2.20 -1.67
CA ILE A 27 -6.50 -3.17 -2.51
C ILE A 27 -7.87 -3.48 -1.91
N ALA A 28 -7.97 -3.62 -0.59
CA ALA A 28 -9.26 -3.80 0.08
C ALA A 28 -10.21 -2.60 -0.15
N LEU A 29 -9.68 -1.37 -0.22
CA LEU A 29 -10.44 -0.17 -0.56
C LEU A 29 -10.86 -0.10 -2.03
N LEU A 30 -10.12 -0.73 -2.95
CA LEU A 30 -10.44 -0.81 -4.38
C LEU A 30 -11.42 -1.95 -4.72
N LEU A 31 -11.54 -2.96 -3.85
CA LEU A 31 -12.43 -4.11 -4.03
C LEU A 31 -13.91 -3.74 -4.34
N PRO A 32 -14.53 -2.73 -3.72
CA PRO A 32 -15.92 -2.36 -4.01
C PRO A 32 -16.14 -1.58 -5.32
N LEU A 33 -15.09 -1.27 -6.09
CA LEU A 33 -15.22 -0.46 -7.31
C LEU A 33 -16.19 -1.02 -8.37
N PRO A 34 -16.28 -2.34 -8.62
CA PRO A 34 -17.24 -2.87 -9.58
C PRO A 34 -18.69 -2.49 -9.23
N TRP A 35 -19.04 -2.52 -7.94
CA TRP A 35 -20.36 -2.07 -7.47
C TRP A 35 -20.50 -0.55 -7.49
N ALA A 36 -19.41 0.19 -7.25
CA ALA A 36 -19.41 1.65 -7.30
C ALA A 36 -19.76 2.23 -8.68
N THR A 37 -19.59 1.46 -9.76
CA THR A 37 -20.00 1.87 -11.12
C THR A 37 -21.52 1.96 -11.29
N GLN A 38 -22.30 1.33 -10.42
CA GLN A 38 -23.77 1.32 -10.46
C GLN A 38 -24.41 2.48 -9.69
N LEU A 39 -23.60 3.30 -9.01
CA LEU A 39 -24.07 4.47 -8.28
C LEU A 39 -24.54 5.57 -9.24
N GLN A 40 -25.35 6.51 -8.74
CA GLN A 40 -25.84 7.65 -9.52
C GLN A 40 -24.72 8.57 -10.05
N THR A 41 -23.55 8.56 -9.42
CA THR A 41 -22.41 9.43 -9.77
C THR A 41 -21.11 8.64 -10.00
N PRO A 42 -21.04 7.78 -11.03
CA PRO A 42 -19.90 6.89 -11.27
C PRO A 42 -18.60 7.64 -11.62
N ILE A 43 -18.72 8.86 -12.18
CA ILE A 43 -17.56 9.72 -12.47
C ILE A 43 -16.88 10.16 -11.16
N THR A 44 -17.66 10.51 -10.14
CA THR A 44 -17.11 10.95 -8.84
C THR A 44 -16.37 9.81 -8.14
N THR A 45 -16.94 8.60 -8.16
CA THR A 45 -16.29 7.43 -7.56
C THR A 45 -15.02 7.04 -8.33
N LEU A 46 -15.03 7.15 -9.65
CA LEU A 46 -13.83 6.94 -10.47
C LEU A 46 -12.73 7.98 -10.17
N THR A 47 -13.09 9.25 -9.95
CA THR A 47 -12.11 10.29 -9.58
C THR A 47 -11.48 10.01 -8.21
N TRP A 48 -12.26 9.54 -7.24
CA TRP A 48 -11.70 9.13 -5.94
C TRP A 48 -10.79 7.92 -6.08
N ALA A 49 -11.22 6.89 -6.82
CA ALA A 49 -10.41 5.71 -7.10
C ALA A 49 -9.07 6.04 -7.76
N SER A 50 -9.08 6.94 -8.76
CA SER A 50 -7.87 7.35 -9.46
C SER A 50 -6.93 8.15 -8.57
N THR A 51 -7.45 9.02 -7.69
CA THR A 51 -6.60 9.73 -6.71
C THR A 51 -5.91 8.77 -5.74
N LEU A 52 -6.60 7.72 -5.30
CA LEU A 52 -6.05 6.68 -4.42
C LEU A 52 -4.92 5.90 -5.10
N ILE A 53 -5.13 5.46 -6.35
CA ILE A 53 -4.08 4.78 -7.14
C ILE A 53 -2.89 5.70 -7.40
N LEU A 54 -3.12 7.00 -7.64
CA LEU A 54 -2.04 7.96 -7.87
C LEU A 54 -1.18 8.15 -6.60
N LEU A 55 -1.80 8.25 -5.42
CA LEU A 55 -1.07 8.31 -4.14
C LEU A 55 -0.16 7.08 -3.95
N LEU A 56 -0.71 5.89 -4.21
CA LEU A 56 -0.04 4.59 -4.08
C LEU A 56 1.16 4.49 -5.02
N THR A 57 0.98 4.87 -6.29
CA THR A 57 2.08 4.85 -7.27
C THR A 57 3.18 5.83 -6.92
N LEU A 58 2.84 7.02 -6.40
CA LEU A 58 3.84 7.98 -5.90
C LEU A 58 4.60 7.45 -4.68
N GLY A 59 3.92 6.81 -3.73
CA GLY A 59 4.57 6.21 -2.56
C GLY A 59 5.55 5.09 -2.94
N LEU A 60 5.16 4.24 -3.88
CA LEU A 60 6.03 3.18 -4.42
C LEU A 60 7.25 3.75 -5.15
N ILE A 61 7.07 4.78 -5.99
CA ILE A 61 8.17 5.45 -6.69
C ILE A 61 9.15 6.04 -5.67
N TYR A 62 8.66 6.67 -4.60
CA TYR A 62 9.51 7.24 -3.56
C TYR A 62 10.36 6.18 -2.87
N GLU A 63 9.76 5.04 -2.48
CA GLU A 63 10.50 3.93 -1.86
C GLU A 63 11.54 3.33 -2.82
N TRP A 64 11.17 3.17 -4.10
CA TRP A 64 12.07 2.65 -5.12
C TRP A 64 13.29 3.55 -5.32
N LEU A 65 13.09 4.88 -5.36
CA LEU A 65 14.18 5.84 -5.48
C LEU A 65 15.10 5.85 -4.24
N GLN A 66 14.57 5.56 -3.05
CA GLN A 66 15.34 5.44 -1.81
C GLN A 66 16.10 4.10 -1.70
N GLY A 67 15.93 3.16 -2.64
CA GLY A 67 16.54 1.83 -2.57
C GLY A 67 15.99 0.96 -1.44
N GLY A 68 14.73 1.18 -1.07
CA GLY A 68 14.01 0.37 -0.08
C GLY A 68 13.62 -1.02 -0.60
N LEU A 69 13.51 -1.14 -1.92
CA LEU A 69 13.24 -2.37 -2.68
C LEU A 69 14.50 -2.90 -3.37
#